data_AF-A0AAD9Q0W2-F1
#
_entry.id   AF-A0AAD9Q0W2-F1
#
_cell.length_a   1.000
_cell.length_b   1.000
_cell.length_c   1.000
_cell.angle_alpha   90.00
_cell.angle_beta   90.00
_cell.angle_gamma   90.00
#
_symmetry.space_group_name_H-M   'P 1'
#
loop_
_entity.id
_entity.type
_entity.pdbx_description
1 polymer ?
#
loop_
_entity_poly.entity_id
_entity_poly.type
_entity_poly.pdbx_seq_one_letter_code
_entity_poly.pdbx_strand_id
1 'polypeptide(L)'
;MRTADNITELPISNSSARPAACVLLEEDSDKVSEKGWALAQQKSKSKFSDRQKAYLTKKFEEGERSGKKLKADEVAQDMRRVRDEVGRRVFTIEEFLTSKQVASFFSRLAAKKRSVTTSDNEAIEAEEIRKETHGPMIRALDSHPLICEDVVLCEMSREKLHRFKLDKLKAICSHFGIDTQFSKKKNSLRGQAVRVHAKLRMQNLGLVVDHTRLV
;
A
#
# COMPACT_ATOMS: atom_id res chain seq x y z
N MET A 1 14.32 88.32 -18.37
CA MET A 1 13.63 89.32 -17.54
C MET A 1 12.65 88.59 -16.63
N ARG A 2 12.84 88.77 -15.30
CA ARG A 2 11.92 88.46 -14.17
C ARG A 2 11.60 86.98 -13.90
N THR A 3 11.56 86.45 -12.68
CA THR A 3 12.04 86.78 -11.31
C THR A 3 11.68 85.56 -10.44
N ALA A 4 12.58 85.18 -9.53
CA ALA A 4 12.38 84.75 -8.13
C ALA A 4 11.20 83.83 -7.69
N ASP A 5 11.62 82.76 -6.99
CA ASP A 5 11.20 82.27 -5.66
C ASP A 5 9.77 81.72 -5.44
N ASN A 6 9.66 80.49 -4.90
CA ASN A 6 9.46 80.24 -3.45
C ASN A 6 9.10 78.77 -3.16
N ILE A 7 9.57 78.27 -2.02
CA ILE A 7 9.42 76.93 -1.43
C ILE A 7 8.18 76.89 -0.53
N THR A 8 7.37 75.81 -0.59
CA THR A 8 6.77 75.21 0.63
C THR A 8 6.43 73.72 0.40
N GLU A 9 6.92 72.88 1.32
CA GLU A 9 6.63 71.45 1.46
C GLU A 9 5.19 71.16 1.96
N LEU A 10 4.60 70.07 1.41
CA LEU A 10 3.68 69.02 1.91
C LEU A 10 2.58 69.34 2.96
N PRO A 11 1.40 68.69 2.84
CA PRO A 11 1.26 67.38 3.51
C PRO A 11 0.48 66.31 2.73
N ILE A 12 0.81 65.06 3.06
CA ILE A 12 0.15 63.81 2.71
C ILE A 12 -1.30 63.81 3.23
N SER A 13 -2.27 63.42 2.39
CA SER A 13 -3.51 62.80 2.87
C SER A 13 -4.06 61.79 1.86
N ASN A 14 -4.17 60.54 2.30
CA ASN A 14 -4.94 59.47 1.66
C ASN A 14 -6.42 59.85 1.62
N SER A 15 -7.10 59.66 0.49
CA SER A 15 -8.50 59.24 0.50
C SER A 15 -8.96 58.60 -0.82
N SER A 16 -9.66 57.49 -0.63
CA SER A 16 -10.46 56.67 -1.55
C SER A 16 -11.34 57.43 -2.54
N ALA A 17 -11.38 56.98 -3.81
CA ALA A 17 -12.61 56.59 -4.52
C ALA A 17 -12.33 56.15 -5.97
N ARG A 18 -12.92 55.02 -6.40
CA ARG A 18 -13.09 54.63 -7.82
C ARG A 18 -14.26 55.46 -8.43
N PRO A 19 -14.43 55.52 -9.77
CA PRO A 19 -15.29 54.50 -10.39
C PRO A 19 -15.00 54.14 -11.88
N ALA A 20 -15.60 53.00 -12.26
CA ALA A 20 -16.27 52.65 -13.54
C ALA A 20 -15.50 52.56 -14.87
N ALA A 21 -15.47 51.33 -15.44
CA ALA A 21 -15.98 50.95 -16.77
C ALA A 21 -15.47 49.53 -17.13
N CYS A 22 -16.29 48.48 -16.94
CA CYS A 22 -17.07 47.76 -17.95
C CYS A 22 -16.23 46.85 -18.89
N VAL A 23 -16.03 45.60 -18.46
CA VAL A 23 -15.70 44.45 -19.32
C VAL A 23 -16.93 43.55 -19.39
N LEU A 24 -17.49 43.39 -20.58
CA LEU A 24 -18.48 42.38 -21.01
C LEU A 24 -18.18 42.17 -22.51
N LEU A 25 -18.08 40.97 -23.07
CA LEU A 25 -19.02 39.85 -22.96
C LEU A 25 -18.31 38.48 -23.08
N GLU A 26 -18.88 37.54 -22.34
CA GLU A 26 -18.77 36.08 -22.39
C GLU A 26 -19.60 35.53 -23.56
N GLU A 27 -19.35 34.29 -24.00
CA GLU A 27 -20.35 33.24 -24.30
C GLU A 27 -19.62 31.87 -24.15
N ASP A 28 -19.81 31.03 -23.12
CA ASP A 28 -20.95 30.25 -22.60
C ASP A 28 -21.11 28.84 -23.20
N SER A 29 -20.88 27.81 -22.36
CA SER A 29 -21.79 26.65 -22.25
C SER A 29 -21.43 25.79 -21.03
N ASP A 30 -21.85 26.24 -19.83
CA ASP A 30 -21.76 25.45 -18.60
C ASP A 30 -23.16 25.00 -18.14
N LYS A 31 -23.37 23.68 -18.10
CA LYS A 31 -24.57 23.09 -17.49
C LYS A 31 -24.41 23.09 -15.96
N VAL A 32 -24.68 24.25 -15.34
CA VAL A 32 -24.63 24.42 -13.89
C VAL A 32 -25.92 23.92 -13.24
N SER A 33 -25.80 22.94 -12.34
CA SER A 33 -26.88 22.55 -11.44
C SER A 33 -26.91 23.51 -10.25
N GLU A 34 -28.10 24.07 -10.01
CA GLU A 34 -28.51 24.95 -8.93
C GLU A 34 -28.15 24.40 -7.54
N LYS A 35 -27.01 24.82 -6.96
CA LYS A 35 -26.68 24.66 -5.54
C LYS A 35 -26.02 25.93 -5.02
N GLY A 36 -26.52 26.42 -3.88
CA GLY A 36 -26.36 27.80 -3.41
C GLY A 36 -24.95 28.29 -3.06
N TRP A 37 -24.89 29.60 -2.83
CA TRP A 37 -23.74 30.50 -2.60
C TRP A 37 -22.68 30.08 -1.54
N ALA A 38 -22.89 28.97 -0.82
CA ALA A 38 -22.06 28.56 0.31
C ALA A 38 -21.07 27.42 0.01
N LEU A 39 -21.10 26.84 -1.19
CA LEU A 39 -20.13 25.80 -1.57
C LEU A 39 -19.14 26.35 -2.59
N ALA A 40 -17.90 26.56 -2.15
CA ALA A 40 -16.80 26.88 -3.06
C ALA A 40 -16.71 25.76 -4.11
N GLN A 41 -16.86 26.11 -5.38
CA GLN A 41 -16.67 25.17 -6.48
C GLN A 41 -15.30 24.50 -6.33
N GLN A 42 -15.29 23.18 -6.11
CA GLN A 42 -14.05 22.44 -6.04
C GLN A 42 -13.42 22.45 -7.43
N LYS A 43 -12.42 23.33 -7.64
CA LYS A 43 -11.62 23.31 -8.87
C LYS A 43 -10.99 21.94 -9.00
N SER A 44 -11.32 21.23 -10.09
CA SER A 44 -10.73 19.93 -10.37
C SER A 44 -9.21 20.08 -10.47
N LYS A 45 -8.46 19.39 -9.60
CA LYS A 45 -7.01 19.35 -9.73
C LYS A 45 -6.68 18.53 -10.98
N SER A 46 -6.21 19.20 -12.03
CA SER A 46 -5.68 18.53 -13.22
C SER A 46 -4.58 17.54 -12.80
N LYS A 47 -4.74 16.29 -13.21
CA LYS A 47 -3.77 15.22 -12.96
C LYS A 47 -2.64 15.36 -13.97
N PHE A 48 -1.41 15.05 -13.55
CA PHE A 48 -0.30 14.98 -14.49
C PHE A 48 -0.54 13.86 -15.51
N SER A 49 -0.24 14.14 -16.77
CA SER A 49 -0.25 13.15 -17.84
C SER A 49 0.84 12.11 -17.59
N ASP A 50 0.69 10.93 -18.18
CA ASP A 50 1.67 9.86 -18.00
C ASP A 50 3.02 10.21 -18.64
N ARG A 51 3.01 11.01 -19.71
CA ARG A 51 4.22 11.58 -20.31
C ARG A 51 4.97 12.49 -19.35
N GLN A 52 4.27 13.39 -18.66
CA GLN A 52 4.88 14.26 -17.63
C GLN A 52 5.47 13.42 -16.49
N LYS A 53 4.75 12.42 -16.00
CA LYS A 53 5.24 11.53 -14.93
C LYS A 53 6.49 10.77 -15.36
N ALA A 54 6.46 10.14 -16.54
CA ALA A 54 7.60 9.38 -17.06
C ALA A 54 8.86 10.23 -17.18
N TYR A 55 8.71 11.45 -17.72
CA TYR A 55 9.83 12.40 -17.82
C TYR A 55 10.39 12.81 -16.45
N LEU A 56 9.52 13.18 -15.51
CA LEU A 56 9.95 13.57 -14.16
C LEU A 56 10.61 12.43 -13.41
N THR A 57 10.09 11.21 -13.52
CA THR A 57 10.71 10.02 -12.92
C THR A 57 12.09 9.77 -13.51
N LYS A 58 12.24 9.83 -14.83
CA LYS A 58 13.55 9.69 -15.49
C LYS A 58 14.57 10.71 -14.99
N LYS A 59 14.18 12.00 -14.91
CA LYS A 59 15.04 13.07 -14.38
C LYS A 59 15.39 12.86 -12.91
N PHE A 60 14.46 12.37 -12.10
CA PHE A 60 14.72 12.04 -10.71
C PHE A 60 15.79 10.94 -10.59
N GLU A 61 15.65 9.85 -11.35
CA GLU A 61 16.60 8.74 -11.39
C GLU A 61 17.99 9.14 -11.93
N GLU A 62 18.04 10.03 -12.93
CA GLU A 62 19.29 10.61 -13.43
C GLU A 62 20.02 11.41 -12.32
N GLY A 63 19.27 12.18 -11.54
CA GLY A 63 19.80 12.90 -10.38
C GLY A 63 20.33 11.97 -9.28
N GLU A 64 19.67 10.83 -9.07
CA GLU A 64 20.14 9.80 -8.14
C GLU A 64 21.40 9.09 -8.65
N ARG A 65 21.42 8.68 -9.92
CA ARG A 65 22.56 7.98 -10.52
C ARG A 65 23.82 8.85 -10.57
N SER A 66 23.66 10.15 -10.80
CA SER A 66 24.76 11.11 -10.77
C SER A 66 25.17 11.56 -9.37
N GLY A 67 24.39 11.20 -8.33
CA GLY A 67 24.59 11.67 -6.95
C GLY A 67 24.27 13.16 -6.74
N LYS A 68 23.85 13.88 -7.78
CA LYS A 68 23.49 15.31 -7.70
C LYS A 68 22.01 15.49 -8.02
N LYS A 69 21.24 15.86 -6.99
CA LYS A 69 19.81 16.14 -7.14
C LYS A 69 19.58 17.29 -8.13
N LEU A 70 18.84 17.02 -9.21
CA LEU A 70 18.41 18.06 -10.15
C LEU A 70 17.44 19.02 -9.45
N LYS A 71 17.65 20.32 -9.65
CA LYS A 71 16.77 21.34 -9.06
C LYS A 71 15.45 21.38 -9.81
N ALA A 72 14.36 21.61 -9.07
CA ALA A 72 13.02 21.66 -9.66
C ALA A 72 12.88 22.79 -10.71
N ASP A 73 13.57 23.93 -10.51
CA ASP A 73 13.60 25.03 -11.48
C ASP A 73 14.28 24.64 -12.79
N GLU A 74 15.42 23.96 -12.70
CA GLU A 74 16.18 23.49 -13.86
C GLU A 74 15.33 22.50 -14.66
N VAL A 75 14.69 21.54 -13.99
CA VAL A 75 13.81 20.56 -14.65
C VAL A 75 12.58 21.22 -15.30
N ALA A 76 11.98 22.21 -14.65
CA ALA A 76 10.84 22.95 -15.21
C ALA A 76 11.25 23.79 -16.44
N GLN A 77 12.46 24.36 -16.45
CA GLN A 77 13.01 25.02 -17.63
C GLN A 77 13.36 24.02 -18.74
N ASP A 78 13.91 22.88 -18.38
CA ASP A 78 14.27 21.80 -19.30
C ASP A 78 13.04 21.23 -20.02
N MET A 79 11.90 21.09 -19.31
CA MET A 79 10.61 20.73 -19.92
C MET A 79 10.18 21.66 -21.07
N ARG A 80 10.62 22.92 -21.07
CA ARG A 80 10.32 23.88 -22.17
C ARG A 80 11.24 23.71 -23.37
N ARG A 81 12.40 23.07 -23.18
CA ARG A 81 13.47 22.94 -24.17
C ARG A 81 13.59 21.53 -24.74
N VAL A 82 13.09 20.53 -24.02
CA VAL A 82 13.17 19.12 -24.41
C VAL A 82 12.52 18.88 -25.78
N ARG A 83 13.24 18.11 -26.60
CA ARG A 83 12.81 17.70 -27.93
C ARG A 83 12.97 16.19 -28.07
N ASP A 84 12.08 15.59 -28.84
CA ASP A 84 12.16 14.18 -29.23
C ASP A 84 13.23 13.96 -30.31
N GLU A 85 13.49 12.71 -30.66
CA GLU A 85 14.45 12.30 -31.70
C GLU A 85 14.17 12.93 -33.07
N VAL A 86 12.89 13.24 -33.35
CA VAL A 86 12.45 13.91 -34.59
C VAL A 86 12.60 15.44 -34.50
N GLY A 87 13.16 15.97 -33.40
CA GLY A 87 13.38 17.41 -33.19
C GLY A 87 12.13 18.21 -32.81
N ARG A 88 10.99 17.55 -32.60
CA ARG A 88 9.73 18.16 -32.15
C ARG A 88 9.72 18.35 -30.64
N ARG A 89 9.01 19.38 -30.14
CA ARG A 89 8.83 19.59 -28.69
C ARG A 89 8.03 18.44 -28.10
N VAL A 90 8.50 17.88 -26.99
CA VAL A 90 7.85 16.75 -26.30
C VAL A 90 6.56 17.19 -25.60
N PHE A 91 6.57 18.42 -25.07
CA PHE A 91 5.47 19.00 -24.29
C PHE A 91 4.92 20.26 -24.96
N THR A 92 3.61 20.44 -24.87
CA THR A 92 2.93 21.69 -25.25
C THR A 92 2.95 22.70 -24.09
N ILE A 93 2.57 23.96 -24.35
CA ILE A 93 2.57 25.03 -23.35
C ILE A 93 1.66 24.70 -22.17
N GLU A 94 0.52 24.07 -22.44
CA GLU A 94 -0.48 23.65 -21.44
C GLU A 94 0.04 22.52 -20.54
N GLU A 95 0.98 21.72 -21.04
CA GLU A 95 1.62 20.63 -20.31
C GLU A 95 2.86 21.08 -19.50
N PHE A 96 3.23 22.36 -19.55
CA PHE A 96 4.37 22.83 -18.77
C PHE A 96 4.05 22.86 -17.29
N LEU A 97 4.92 22.23 -16.51
CA LEU A 97 4.83 22.24 -15.07
C LEU A 97 5.65 23.40 -14.49
N THR A 98 5.11 23.98 -13.42
CA THR A 98 5.82 24.97 -12.60
C THR A 98 6.85 24.28 -11.71
N SER A 99 7.89 25.01 -11.31
CA SER A 99 8.90 24.49 -10.38
C SER A 99 8.29 23.92 -9.10
N LYS A 100 7.22 24.56 -8.59
CA LYS A 100 6.50 24.09 -7.40
C LYS A 100 5.83 22.73 -7.62
N GLN A 101 5.23 22.51 -8.79
CA GLN A 101 4.63 21.23 -9.17
C GLN A 101 5.70 20.13 -9.27
N VAL A 102 6.83 20.43 -9.89
CA VAL A 102 7.97 19.51 -10.02
C VAL A 102 8.55 19.17 -8.63
N ALA A 103 8.80 20.19 -7.79
CA ALA A 103 9.30 19.99 -6.43
C ALA A 103 8.34 19.11 -5.60
N SER A 104 7.04 19.38 -5.68
CA SER A 104 6.01 18.56 -5.03
C SER A 104 6.01 17.11 -5.51
N PHE A 105 6.25 16.88 -6.80
CA PHE A 105 6.35 15.52 -7.36
C PHE A 105 7.59 14.79 -6.83
N PHE A 106 8.75 15.45 -6.84
CA PHE A 106 10.00 14.87 -6.33
C PHE A 106 9.93 14.56 -4.84
N SER A 107 9.32 15.42 -4.03
CA SER A 107 9.10 15.14 -2.61
C SER A 107 8.25 13.89 -2.40
N ARG A 108 7.19 13.70 -3.20
CA ARG A 108 6.34 12.51 -3.17
C ARG A 108 7.08 11.25 -3.62
N LEU A 109 7.87 11.34 -4.70
CA LEU A 109 8.72 10.24 -5.17
C LEU A 109 9.73 9.80 -4.10
N ALA A 110 10.43 10.76 -3.49
CA ALA A 110 11.39 10.50 -2.43
C ALA A 110 10.73 9.89 -1.19
N ALA A 111 9.54 10.37 -0.79
CA ALA A 111 8.78 9.78 0.31
C ALA A 111 8.35 8.34 0.00
N LYS A 112 7.81 8.08 -1.20
CA LYS A 112 7.41 6.74 -1.63
C LYS A 112 8.60 5.77 -1.63
N LYS A 113 9.78 6.22 -2.05
CA LYS A 113 10.97 5.38 -2.08
C LYS A 113 11.44 5.02 -0.67
N ARG A 114 11.42 5.98 0.26
CA ARG A 114 11.73 5.73 1.68
C ARG A 114 10.76 4.73 2.31
N SER A 115 9.46 4.85 2.04
CA SER A 115 8.47 3.91 2.60
C SER A 115 8.60 2.49 2.05
N VAL A 116 9.02 2.34 0.78
CA VAL A 116 9.28 1.02 0.20
C VAL A 116 10.50 0.39 0.88
N THR A 117 11.60 1.14 1.00
CA THR A 117 12.81 0.61 1.65
C THR A 117 12.60 0.24 3.12
N THR A 118 11.79 0.99 3.88
CA THR A 118 11.48 0.62 5.26
C THR A 118 10.60 -0.62 5.32
N SER A 119 9.57 -0.70 4.48
CA SER A 119 8.69 -1.88 4.43
C SER A 119 9.43 -3.15 4.02
N ASP A 120 10.34 -3.06 3.04
CA ASP A 120 11.12 -4.22 2.59
C ASP A 120 12.09 -4.69 3.68
N ASN A 121 12.74 -3.76 4.38
CA ASN A 121 13.62 -4.09 5.50
C ASN A 121 12.85 -4.71 6.68
N GLU A 122 11.70 -4.14 7.05
CA GLU A 122 10.81 -4.69 8.09
C GLU A 122 10.30 -6.09 7.73
N ALA A 123 9.99 -6.33 6.44
CA ALA A 123 9.55 -7.64 5.97
C ALA A 123 10.68 -8.69 6.03
N ILE A 124 11.91 -8.30 5.70
CA ILE A 124 13.09 -9.17 5.80
C ILE A 124 13.37 -9.52 7.27
N GLU A 125 13.38 -8.53 8.16
CA GLU A 125 13.63 -8.72 9.58
C GLU A 125 12.55 -9.58 10.24
N ALA A 126 11.28 -9.35 9.91
CA ALA A 126 10.17 -10.17 10.41
C ALA A 126 10.24 -11.62 9.90
N GLU A 127 10.74 -11.86 8.69
CA GLU A 127 10.93 -13.20 8.14
C GLU A 127 12.12 -13.93 8.79
N GLU A 128 13.18 -13.20 9.13
CA GLU A 128 14.33 -13.74 9.85
C GLU A 128 13.94 -14.18 11.28
N ILE A 129 13.20 -13.33 12.00
CA ILE A 129 12.63 -13.65 13.33
C ILE A 129 11.68 -14.86 13.25
N ARG A 130 10.85 -14.94 12.20
CA ARG A 130 9.99 -16.11 11.98
C ARG A 130 10.81 -17.38 11.77
N LYS A 131 11.86 -17.36 10.96
CA LYS A 131 12.72 -18.53 10.73
C LYS A 131 13.45 -18.97 11.98
N GLU A 132 13.95 -18.02 12.76
CA GLU A 132 14.65 -18.27 14.02
C GLU A 132 13.75 -18.97 15.05
N THR A 133 12.49 -18.54 15.16
CA THR A 133 11.54 -19.06 16.16
C THR A 133 10.77 -20.30 15.68
N HIS A 134 10.35 -20.32 14.42
CA HIS A 134 9.51 -21.38 13.86
C HIS A 134 10.30 -22.65 13.54
N GLY A 135 11.56 -22.52 13.11
CA GLY A 135 12.41 -23.68 12.79
C GLY A 135 12.64 -24.63 13.98
N PRO A 136 13.08 -24.15 15.16
CA PRO A 136 13.21 -24.96 16.36
C PRO A 136 11.88 -25.54 16.84
N MET A 137 10.79 -24.77 16.74
CA MET A 137 9.45 -25.23 17.13
C MET A 137 8.97 -26.39 16.25
N ILE A 138 9.14 -26.31 14.92
CA ILE A 138 8.84 -27.44 14.01
C ILE A 138 9.71 -28.65 14.34
N ARG A 139 11.03 -28.47 14.50
CA ARG A 139 11.95 -29.58 14.82
C ARG A 139 11.58 -30.26 16.15
N ALA A 140 11.16 -29.49 17.14
CA ALA A 140 10.68 -30.02 18.41
C ALA A 140 9.40 -30.84 18.22
N LEU A 141 8.45 -30.38 17.40
CA LEU A 141 7.20 -31.10 17.10
C LEU A 141 7.45 -32.39 16.31
N ASP A 142 8.33 -32.37 15.30
CA ASP A 142 8.68 -33.55 14.50
C ASP A 142 9.44 -34.63 15.30
N SER A 143 10.05 -34.26 16.42
CA SER A 143 10.83 -35.18 17.26
C SER A 143 10.02 -35.86 18.35
N HIS A 144 8.72 -35.54 18.50
CA HIS A 144 7.89 -36.13 19.54
C HIS A 144 6.96 -37.20 18.97
N PRO A 145 7.15 -38.49 19.33
CA PRO A 145 6.13 -39.48 19.04
C PRO A 145 4.87 -39.11 19.84
N LEU A 146 3.79 -38.78 19.13
CA LEU A 146 2.45 -38.69 19.73
C LEU A 146 2.06 -40.08 20.26
N ILE A 147 2.38 -40.34 21.52
CA ILE A 147 2.14 -41.61 22.21
C ILE A 147 0.80 -41.51 22.94
N CYS A 148 -0.06 -42.50 22.72
CA CYS A 148 -1.22 -42.76 23.56
C CYS A 148 -1.03 -44.14 24.21
N GLU A 149 -0.84 -44.15 25.53
CA GLU A 149 -0.48 -45.34 26.34
C GLU A 149 0.79 -46.04 25.82
N ASP A 150 0.65 -47.00 24.89
CA ASP A 150 1.77 -47.77 24.29
C ASP A 150 1.81 -47.66 22.75
N VAL A 151 1.12 -46.68 22.17
CA VAL A 151 0.92 -46.58 20.72
C VAL A 151 1.43 -45.25 20.18
N VAL A 152 2.50 -45.30 19.38
CA VAL A 152 2.99 -44.17 18.58
C VAL A 152 2.04 -43.95 17.40
N LEU A 153 1.08 -43.03 17.57
CA LEU A 153 0.06 -42.77 16.55
C LEU A 153 0.63 -42.13 15.28
N CYS A 154 1.79 -41.48 15.39
CA CYS A 154 2.49 -40.80 14.29
C CYS A 154 2.94 -41.78 13.17
N GLU A 155 3.22 -43.04 13.50
CA GLU A 155 3.71 -44.06 12.56
C GLU A 155 2.61 -45.00 12.04
N MET A 156 1.36 -44.78 12.43
CA MET A 156 0.26 -45.71 12.12
C MET A 156 -0.53 -45.29 10.88
N SER A 157 -0.43 -46.09 9.82
CA SER A 157 -1.28 -45.96 8.62
C SER A 157 -2.78 -46.16 8.93
N ARG A 158 -3.67 -45.58 8.10
CA ARG A 158 -5.15 -45.71 8.20
C ARG A 158 -5.61 -47.17 8.29
N GLU A 159 -4.82 -48.08 7.73
CA GLU A 159 -5.05 -49.52 7.73
C GLU A 159 -4.79 -50.16 9.10
N LYS A 160 -3.90 -49.65 9.94
CA LYS A 160 -3.69 -50.27 11.25
C LYS A 160 -4.79 -49.92 12.26
N LEU A 161 -5.50 -48.80 12.06
CA LEU A 161 -6.60 -48.34 12.92
C LEU A 161 -7.83 -49.26 12.89
N HIS A 162 -8.09 -49.97 11.78
CA HIS A 162 -9.25 -50.86 11.71
C HIS A 162 -9.10 -52.11 12.60
N ARG A 163 -7.86 -52.49 12.94
CA ARG A 163 -7.55 -53.68 13.75
C ARG A 163 -7.87 -53.48 15.22
N PHE A 164 -7.98 -52.23 15.69
CA PHE A 164 -8.33 -51.95 17.08
C PHE A 164 -9.80 -52.26 17.38
N LYS A 165 -10.02 -52.74 18.60
CA LYS A 165 -11.36 -52.88 19.19
C LYS A 165 -11.95 -51.50 19.45
N LEU A 166 -13.27 -51.45 19.54
CA LEU A 166 -14.02 -50.21 19.71
C LEU A 166 -13.59 -49.43 20.95
N ASP A 167 -13.31 -50.13 22.04
CA ASP A 167 -12.96 -49.54 23.33
C ASP A 167 -11.58 -48.85 23.27
N LYS A 168 -10.60 -49.47 22.60
CA LYS A 168 -9.28 -48.85 22.37
C LYS A 168 -9.38 -47.62 21.46
N LEU A 169 -10.26 -47.65 20.45
CA LEU A 169 -10.53 -46.48 19.61
C LEU A 169 -11.22 -45.35 20.38
N LYS A 170 -12.16 -45.68 21.28
CA LYS A 170 -12.81 -44.70 22.16
C LYS A 170 -11.81 -44.09 23.14
N ALA A 171 -10.96 -44.90 23.76
CA ALA A 171 -9.90 -44.43 24.66
C ALA A 171 -8.95 -43.44 23.96
N ILE A 172 -8.50 -43.78 22.74
CA ILE A 172 -7.69 -42.87 21.92
C ILE A 172 -8.44 -41.57 21.62
N CYS A 173 -9.70 -41.64 21.18
CA CYS A 173 -10.49 -40.44 20.89
C CYS A 173 -10.69 -39.56 22.14
N SER A 174 -10.98 -40.16 23.29
CA SER A 174 -11.14 -39.45 24.56
C SER A 174 -9.84 -38.80 25.04
N HIS A 175 -8.69 -39.46 24.86
CA HIS A 175 -7.38 -38.91 25.21
C HIS A 175 -7.05 -37.60 24.46
N PHE A 176 -7.50 -37.46 23.22
CA PHE A 176 -7.35 -36.22 22.43
C PHE A 176 -8.55 -35.28 22.51
N GLY A 177 -9.46 -35.48 23.47
CA GLY A 177 -10.62 -34.61 23.70
C GLY A 177 -11.69 -34.67 22.60
N ILE A 178 -11.74 -35.75 21.81
CA ILE A 178 -12.79 -35.95 20.80
C ILE A 178 -13.97 -36.64 21.45
N ASP A 179 -15.12 -35.96 21.38
CA ASP A 179 -16.33 -36.44 21.99
C ASP A 179 -16.99 -37.55 21.15
N THR A 180 -16.97 -38.77 21.68
CA THR A 180 -17.44 -39.97 20.99
C THR A 180 -18.87 -40.38 21.35
N GLN A 181 -19.54 -39.60 22.21
CA GLN A 181 -20.80 -39.95 22.86
C GLN A 181 -21.98 -40.22 21.89
N PHE A 182 -21.90 -39.77 20.63
CA PHE A 182 -22.94 -39.99 19.62
C PHE A 182 -22.64 -41.11 18.61
N SER A 183 -21.43 -41.69 18.59
CA SER A 183 -21.02 -42.67 17.56
C SER A 183 -21.09 -44.11 18.06
N LYS A 184 -22.29 -44.72 17.97
CA LYS A 184 -22.51 -46.14 18.33
C LYS A 184 -21.90 -47.15 17.34
N LYS A 185 -21.49 -46.73 16.14
CA LYS A 185 -20.99 -47.60 15.05
C LYS A 185 -19.47 -47.50 14.89
N LYS A 186 -18.79 -48.65 14.88
CA LYS A 186 -17.32 -48.77 14.71
C LYS A 186 -16.77 -48.02 13.49
N ASN A 187 -17.51 -47.98 12.39
CA ASN A 187 -17.10 -47.27 11.16
C ASN A 187 -17.14 -45.73 11.31
N SER A 188 -18.03 -45.18 12.14
CA SER A 188 -18.10 -43.74 12.43
C SER A 188 -16.89 -43.28 13.23
N LEU A 189 -16.52 -44.05 14.26
CA LEU A 189 -15.34 -43.78 15.10
C LEU A 189 -14.04 -43.94 14.32
N ARG A 190 -13.96 -44.92 13.41
CA ARG A 190 -12.84 -45.02 12.45
C ARG A 190 -12.73 -43.76 11.58
N GLY A 191 -13.85 -43.26 11.05
CA GLY A 191 -13.87 -42.03 10.25
C GLY A 191 -13.49 -40.77 11.04
N GLN A 192 -13.83 -40.70 12.33
CA GLN A 192 -13.38 -39.63 13.23
C GLN A 192 -11.88 -39.75 13.56
N ALA A 193 -11.40 -40.95 13.90
CA ALA A 193 -9.98 -41.21 14.16
C ALA A 193 -9.10 -40.92 12.94
N VAL A 194 -9.56 -41.24 11.71
CA VAL A 194 -8.84 -40.89 10.47
C VAL A 194 -8.83 -39.38 10.23
N ARG A 195 -9.91 -38.66 10.56
CA ARG A 195 -9.96 -37.20 10.49
C ARG A 195 -9.01 -36.56 11.50
N VAL A 196 -8.90 -37.13 12.69
CA VAL A 196 -7.98 -36.69 13.75
C VAL A 196 -6.54 -36.93 13.33
N HIS A 197 -6.22 -38.12 12.82
CA HIS A 197 -4.91 -38.42 12.26
C HIS A 197 -4.56 -37.49 11.08
N ALA A 198 -5.51 -37.18 10.20
CA ALA A 198 -5.28 -36.24 9.10
C ALA A 198 -5.09 -34.80 9.62
N LYS A 199 -5.88 -34.37 10.60
CA LYS A 199 -5.80 -33.04 11.21
C LYS A 199 -4.49 -32.84 11.98
N LEU A 200 -4.07 -33.83 12.76
CA LEU A 200 -2.80 -33.84 13.48
C LEU A 200 -1.62 -33.88 12.50
N ARG A 201 -1.71 -34.63 11.39
CA ARG A 201 -0.68 -34.64 10.33
C ARG A 201 -0.57 -33.30 9.60
N MET A 202 -1.69 -32.60 9.36
CA MET A 202 -1.69 -31.27 8.74
C MET A 202 -1.19 -30.18 9.68
N GLN A 203 -1.48 -30.29 10.99
CA GLN A 203 -0.93 -29.41 12.02
C GLN A 203 0.59 -29.62 12.19
N ASN A 204 1.07 -30.86 12.07
CA ASN A 204 2.51 -31.17 12.14
C ASN A 204 3.30 -30.74 10.89
N LEU A 205 2.66 -30.69 9.71
CA LEU A 205 3.28 -30.21 8.47
C LEU A 205 3.22 -28.68 8.27
N GLY A 206 2.81 -27.91 9.30
CA GLY A 206 2.75 -26.45 9.25
C GLY A 206 1.73 -25.86 8.27
N LEU A 207 0.81 -26.66 7.73
CA LEU A 207 -0.27 -26.22 6.84
C LEU A 207 -1.53 -25.92 7.65
N VAL A 208 -1.47 -24.92 8.53
CA VAL A 208 -2.68 -24.31 9.08
C VAL A 208 -3.15 -23.26 8.08
N VAL A 209 -4.09 -23.64 7.22
CA VAL A 209 -4.91 -22.66 6.50
C VAL A 209 -5.86 -22.07 7.54
N ASP A 210 -5.72 -20.76 7.79
CA ASP A 210 -6.61 -19.99 8.64
C ASP A 210 -8.07 -20.27 8.28
N HIS A 211 -8.81 -20.84 9.23
CA HIS A 211 -10.26 -20.82 9.22
C HIS A 211 -10.77 -19.77 10.21
N THR A 212 -10.48 -18.52 9.88
CA THR A 212 -11.25 -17.35 10.34
C THR A 212 -12.06 -16.80 9.16
N ARG A 213 -13.14 -17.51 8.81
CA ARG A 213 -14.38 -16.91 8.28
C ARG A 213 -15.43 -17.99 8.07
N LEU A 214 -16.34 -18.11 9.03
CA LEU A 214 -17.74 -18.38 8.78
C LEU A 214 -18.52 -17.89 10.00
N VAL A 215 -19.10 -16.71 9.79
CA VAL A 215 -20.17 -15.98 10.53
C VAL A 215 -20.22 -16.18 12.04
#